data_AF-A0A1C3JV52-F1
#
_entry.id   AF-A0A1C3JV52-F1
#
_cell.length_a   1.000
_cell.length_b   1.000
_cell.length_c   1.000
_cell.angle_alpha   90.00
_cell.angle_beta   90.00
_cell.angle_gamma   90.00
#
_symmetry.space_group_name_H-M   'P 1'
#
loop_
_entity.id
_entity.type
_entity.pdbx_description
1 polymer ?
#
loop_
_entity_poly.entity_id
_entity_poly.type
_entity_poly.pdbx_seq_one_letter_code
_entity_poly.pdbx_strand_id
1 'polypeptide(L)' 'MLRVDKLSVDDQIVFVGVSSAHRAEAFAACDFIMDYLKSRAAFWKKEITPEKEEWVEAKQSDEASLKRWT' A
#
# COMPACT_ATOMS: atom_id res chain seq x y z
N MET A 1 -1.10 -10.74 0.76
CA MET A 1 -2.53 -10.84 1.13
C MET A 1 -3.08 -9.41 1.20
N LEU A 2 -4.17 -9.13 0.51
CA LEU A 2 -4.80 -7.81 0.46
C LEU A 2 -6.28 -7.96 0.82
N ARG A 3 -6.77 -7.11 1.74
CA ARG A 3 -8.20 -7.07 2.10
C ARG A 3 -8.89 -5.91 1.37
N VAL A 4 -10.14 -6.14 0.94
CA VAL A 4 -10.92 -5.18 0.13
C VAL A 4 -12.32 -4.90 0.70
N ASP A 5 -12.61 -5.35 1.92
CA ASP A 5 -13.90 -5.14 2.60
C ASP A 5 -13.90 -3.89 3.50
N LYS A 6 -15.02 -3.64 4.20
CA LYS A 6 -15.07 -2.63 5.27
C LYS A 6 -14.04 -2.97 6.34
N LEU A 7 -13.12 -2.03 6.56
CA LEU A 7 -12.04 -2.12 7.54
C LEU A 7 -12.26 -1.04 8.59
N SER A 8 -12.10 -1.41 9.85
CA SER A 8 -12.09 -0.45 10.96
C SER A 8 -10.72 0.24 11.04
N VAL A 9 -10.66 1.30 11.84
CA VAL A 9 -9.36 1.91 12.19
C VAL A 9 -8.47 0.84 12.85
N ASP A 10 -7.18 0.84 12.51
CA ASP A 10 -6.15 -0.12 12.93
C ASP A 10 -6.24 -1.54 12.36
N ASP A 11 -7.21 -1.84 11.49
CA ASP A 11 -7.23 -3.13 10.81
C ASP A 11 -6.07 -3.29 9.82
N GLN A 12 -5.50 -4.50 9.78
CA GLN A 12 -4.47 -4.84 8.81
C GLN A 12 -5.04 -4.89 7.39
N ILE A 13 -4.55 -4.01 6.52
CA ILE A 13 -5.02 -3.85 5.14
C ILE A 13 -4.22 -4.70 4.16
N VAL A 14 -2.89 -4.72 4.34
CA VAL A 14 -1.93 -5.40 3.45
C VAL A 14 -0.89 -6.14 4.27
N PHE A 15 -0.58 -7.35 3.82
CA PHE A 15 0.56 -8.13 4.29
C PHE A 15 1.44 -8.56 3.12
N VAL A 16 2.74 -8.25 3.21
CA VAL A 16 3.80 -8.65 2.28
C VAL A 16 4.82 -9.48 3.05
N GLY A 17 5.13 -10.67 2.54
CA GLY A 17 6.17 -11.55 3.08
C GLY A 17 7.19 -11.86 1.98
N VAL A 18 8.47 -11.77 2.32
CA VAL A 18 9.60 -12.01 1.43
C VAL A 18 10.67 -12.84 2.14
N SER A 19 11.37 -13.68 1.39
CA SER A 19 12.48 -14.49 1.89
C SER A 19 13.68 -14.38 0.93
N SER A 20 14.88 -14.37 1.50
CA SER A 20 16.14 -14.35 0.76
C SER A 20 17.24 -15.01 1.60
N ALA A 21 18.31 -15.46 0.95
CA ALA A 21 19.51 -16.00 1.61
C ALA A 21 20.22 -14.94 2.48
N HIS A 22 20.07 -13.67 2.11
CA HIS A 22 20.67 -12.55 2.80
C HIS A 22 19.61 -11.48 3.08
N ARG A 23 19.73 -10.84 4.26
CA ARG A 23 18.69 -9.94 4.79
C ARG A 23 18.51 -8.68 3.94
N ALA A 24 19.57 -8.17 3.31
CA ALA A 24 19.52 -6.90 2.58
C ALA A 24 18.59 -6.98 1.39
N GLU A 25 18.62 -8.10 0.69
CA GLU A 25 17.82 -8.43 -0.48
C GLU A 25 16.37 -8.67 -0.09
N ALA A 26 16.12 -9.30 1.08
CA ALA A 26 14.76 -9.41 1.61
C ALA A 26 14.16 -8.03 1.91
N PHE A 27 14.92 -7.13 2.55
CA PHE A 27 14.44 -5.77 2.80
C PHE A 27 14.19 -4.99 1.51
N ALA A 28 15.13 -5.04 0.55
CA ALA A 28 14.99 -4.37 -0.74
C ALA A 28 13.78 -4.87 -1.52
N ALA A 29 13.53 -6.18 -1.52
CA ALA A 29 12.36 -6.76 -2.17
C ALA A 29 11.04 -6.36 -1.47
N CYS A 30 11.03 -6.30 -0.14
CA CYS A 30 9.85 -5.85 0.61
C CYS A 30 9.50 -4.40 0.26
N ASP A 31 10.50 -3.51 0.27
CA ASP A 31 10.33 -2.09 -0.06
C ASP A 31 9.85 -1.91 -1.49
N PHE A 32 10.46 -2.62 -2.45
CA PHE A 32 10.03 -2.59 -3.85
C PHE A 32 8.56 -3.01 -4.01
N ILE A 33 8.14 -4.10 -3.36
CA ILE A 33 6.75 -4.58 -3.43
C ILE A 33 5.79 -3.54 -2.84
N MET A 34 6.15 -2.90 -1.73
CA MET A 34 5.31 -1.87 -1.11
C MET A 34 5.18 -0.62 -1.99
N ASP A 35 6.28 -0.14 -2.57
CA ASP A 35 6.27 1.01 -3.48
C ASP A 35 5.48 0.72 -4.76
N TYR A 36 5.65 -0.47 -5.33
CA TYR A 36 4.90 -0.90 -6.51
C TYR A 36 3.40 -1.07 -6.22
N LEU A 37 3.07 -1.65 -5.06
CA LEU A 37 1.68 -1.87 -4.64
C LEU A 37 0.97 -0.53 -4.41
N LYS A 38 1.58 0.43 -3.70
CA LYS A 38 0.93 1.73 -3.44
C LYS A 38 0.72 2.59 -4.68
N SER A 39 1.56 2.41 -5.69
CA SER A 39 1.55 3.26 -6.88
C SER A 39 0.75 2.70 -8.05
N ARG A 40 0.74 1.37 -8.23
CA ARG A 40 0.07 0.73 -9.37
C ARG A 40 -1.20 -0.02 -9.01
N ALA A 41 -1.40 -0.38 -7.75
CA ALA A 41 -2.68 -0.94 -7.37
C ALA A 41 -3.69 0.20 -7.23
N ALA A 42 -4.74 0.13 -8.04
CA ALA A 42 -5.84 1.08 -7.98
C ALA A 42 -6.67 0.80 -6.71
N PHE A 43 -6.24 1.41 -5.60
CA PHE A 43 -7.00 1.41 -4.36
C PHE A 43 -7.95 2.58 -4.35
N TRP A 44 -9.24 2.29 -4.34
CA TRP A 44 -10.25 3.29 -4.03
C TRP A 44 -10.64 3.16 -2.56
N LYS A 45 -10.15 4.09 -1.72
CA LYS A 45 -10.51 4.14 -0.31
C LYS A 45 -11.72 5.06 -0.15
N LYS A 46 -12.84 4.52 0.33
CA LYS A 46 -14.00 5.32 0.74
C LYS A 46 -13.98 5.47 2.26
N GLU A 47 -13.91 6.71 2.74
CA GLU A 47 -13.97 7.03 4.16
C GLU A 47 -15.40 7.40 4.54
N ILE A 48 -15.91 6.74 5.58
CA ILE A 48 -17.27 6.92 6.09
C ILE A 48 -17.15 7.47 7.50
N THR A 49 -17.61 8.69 7.70
CA THR A 49 -17.73 9.36 8.99
C THR A 49 -19.21 9.60 9.30
N PRO A 50 -19.59 9.86 10.57
CA PRO A 50 -20.99 10.16 10.90
C PRO A 50 -21.58 11.34 10.12
N GLU A 51 -20.74 12.23 9.61
CA GLU A 51 -21.12 13.49 8.95
C GLU A 51 -20.96 13.44 7.42
N LYS A 52 -20.13 12.52 6.89
CA LYS A 52 -19.72 12.54 5.48
C LYS A 52 -19.23 11.18 4.97
N GLU A 53 -19.51 10.92 3.69
CA GLU A 53 -18.92 9.81 2.92
C GLU A 53 -18.12 10.36 1.74
N GLU A 54 -16.81 10.12 1.70
CA GLU A 54 -15.94 10.62 0.63
C GLU A 54 -15.00 9.56 0.08
N TRP A 55 -14.69 9.69 -1.20
CA TRP A 55 -13.61 8.94 -1.83
C TRP A 55 -12.28 9.68 -1.62
N VAL A 56 -11.31 8.98 -1.05
CA VAL A 56 -9.97 9.50 -0.84
C VAL A 56 -9.18 9.34 -2.13
N GLU A 57 -8.65 10.45 -2.65
CA GLU A 57 -7.79 10.43 -3.82
C GLU A 57 -6.43 9.78 -3.53
N ALA A 58 -5.87 9.10 -4.52
CA ALA A 58 -4.52 8.57 -4.46
C ALA A 58 -3.50 9.72 -4.30
N LYS A 59 -2.49 9.54 -3.45
CA LYS A 59 -1.50 10.60 -3.20
C LYS A 59 -0.47 10.63 -4.31
N GLN A 60 -0.17 11.83 -4.83
CA GLN A 60 0.93 12.04 -5.80
C GLN A 60 2.31 11.60 -5.27
N SER A 61 2.49 11.51 -3.94
CA SER A 61 3.72 11.00 -3.32
C SER A 61 3.98 9.52 -3.61
N ASP A 62 2.93 8.74 -3.93
CA ASP A 62 3.06 7.33 -4.24
C ASP A 62 3.71 7.13 -5.63
N GLU A 63 3.43 8.01 -6.59
CA GLU A 63 4.12 8.03 -7.90
C GLU A 63 5.59 8.45 -7.78
N ALA A 64 5.93 9.35 -6.86
CA ALA A 64 7.31 9.78 -6.65
C ALA A 64 8.20 8.65 -6.09
N SER A 65 7.61 7.70 -5.34
CA SER A 65 8.35 6.58 -4.77
C SER A 65 8.75 5.53 -5.82
N LEU A 66 7.94 5.36 -6.87
CA LEU A 66 8.29 4.52 -8.04
C LEU A 66 9.56 4.98 -8.74
N LYS A 67 9.83 6.28 -8.80
CA LYS A 67 11.01 6.84 -9.49
C LYS A 67 12.34 6.42 -8.86
N ARG A 68 12.34 5.86 -7.65
CA ARG A 68 13.57 5.36 -6.99
C ARG A 68 14.07 4.03 -7.56
N TRP A 69 13.24 3.34 -8.34
CA TRP A 69 13.51 1.99 -8.85
C TRP A 69 13.69 1.94 -10.38
N THR A 70 13.79 3.08 -11.05
CA THR A 70 14.01 3.23 -12.50
C THR A 70 15.17 4.17 -12.80
#